data_AF-A0A918V2P2-F1
#
_entry.id   AF-A0A918V2P2-F1
#
_cell.length_a   1.000
_cell.length_b   1.000
_cell.length_c   1.000
_cell.angle_alpha   90.00
_cell.angle_beta   90.00
_cell.angle_gamma   90.00
#
_symmetry.space_group_name_H-M   'P 1'
#
loop_
_entity.id
_entity.type
_entity.pdbx_description
1 polymer ?
#
loop_
_entity_poly.entity_id
_entity_poly.type
_entity_poly.pdbx_seq_one_letter_code
_entity_poly.pdbx_strand_id
1 'polypeptide(L)'
;MPRPLRFEDIAEAKRHLLDDPAAHRRAVRRANDAALLNGLVRVPPAAPAREAVSLTRHQTGFRDQGSRGTCCAFAACAAVEAAYKRAHGIEIDLSEQFAFHVHKAGELRPDYASTGTHPENNSSYWDFQGGSDIVDKLARTALPEESLAPYLDGWAMDLLRHATPASGSLGPGCVQEEVDAFEYLEAHVPTRARRSARFRVTGFAALPDSPSPAQVEAVLAEGHEVVADLPGHCLLLVGYDRARRVYTVKNSWGEGEFLELSYDSADWPVIGGRYVTAVQAPDAAPQWDAFWIGRWRMDHDGWRGDLVIRRTTDYRSDPHAPTKLGDYYRNGQAYDVNGVTTQNGQGLHFWVADLPGRLRPGTPAGQEFRAYVFGGDPDSAAGWTTWNGTPFGLSLGRAELPGAPAQGFTAPDWTGVWEMNHDGVRGRLDIVSAHPFAAVYTTGDGQALRASGGPHGSRPHILDLAVPLPGGGRRFRLLAHTWAKGVFSGHTSAGGLDLGVRGHRL
;
A
#
# COMPACT_ATOMS: atom_id res chain seq x y z
N MET A 1 45.79 10.29 6.83
CA MET A 1 44.45 10.19 6.24
C MET A 1 43.66 11.42 6.68
N PRO A 2 42.82 12.02 5.82
CA PRO A 2 41.94 13.11 6.23
C PRO A 2 41.01 12.65 7.37
N ARG A 3 40.66 13.57 8.27
CA ARG A 3 39.73 13.31 9.38
C ARG A 3 38.34 13.00 8.80
N PRO A 4 37.64 11.95 9.25
CA PRO A 4 36.27 11.67 8.82
C PRO A 4 35.36 12.87 9.06
N LEU A 5 34.41 13.09 8.15
CA LEU A 5 33.41 14.15 8.32
C LEU A 5 32.51 13.83 9.52
N ARG A 6 32.21 14.86 10.31
CA ARG A 6 31.34 14.77 11.47
C ARG A 6 29.91 15.14 11.09
N PHE A 7 28.94 14.33 11.52
CA PHE A 7 27.52 14.63 11.34
C PHE A 7 27.16 15.97 11.97
N GLU A 8 27.72 16.30 13.14
CA GLU A 8 27.36 17.54 13.85
C GLU A 8 27.73 18.78 13.04
N ASP A 9 28.88 18.77 12.35
CA ASP A 9 29.32 19.89 11.50
C ASP A 9 28.41 20.04 10.27
N ILE A 10 27.99 18.92 9.68
CA ILE A 10 27.08 18.93 8.53
C ILE A 10 25.66 19.36 8.93
N ALA A 11 25.15 18.86 10.06
CA ALA A 11 23.82 19.18 10.57
C ALA A 11 23.69 20.66 10.92
N GLU A 12 24.76 21.28 11.44
CA GLU A 12 24.79 22.72 11.67
C GLU A 12 24.68 23.51 10.35
N ALA A 13 25.45 23.12 9.34
CA ALA A 13 25.42 23.75 8.02
C ALA A 13 24.08 23.53 7.29
N LYS A 14 23.39 22.42 7.56
CA LYS A 14 22.13 22.02 6.92
C LYS A 14 20.93 22.09 7.87
N ARG A 15 20.96 22.97 8.87
CA ARG A 15 19.90 23.11 9.88
C ARG A 15 18.51 23.37 9.28
N HIS A 16 18.44 23.95 8.08
CA HIS A 16 17.20 24.18 7.35
C HIS A 16 16.51 22.91 6.80
N LEU A 17 17.21 21.77 6.77
CA LEU A 17 16.65 20.47 6.39
C LEU A 17 16.09 19.69 7.58
N LEU A 18 16.22 20.25 8.79
CA LEU A 18 15.75 19.63 10.02
C LEU A 18 14.33 20.08 10.34
N ASP A 19 13.56 19.18 10.93
CA ASP A 19 12.24 19.49 11.46
C ASP A 19 12.30 20.11 12.87
N ASP A 20 11.16 20.62 13.36
CA ASP A 20 10.96 21.00 14.75
C ASP A 20 11.38 19.85 15.68
N PRO A 21 12.50 20.00 16.42
CA PRO A 21 13.00 18.93 17.28
C PRO A 21 12.01 18.53 18.37
N ALA A 22 11.15 19.46 18.82
CA ALA A 22 10.17 19.20 19.85
C ALA A 22 9.00 18.36 19.31
N ALA A 23 8.48 18.69 18.12
CA ALA A 23 7.48 17.89 17.42
C ALA A 23 7.99 16.49 17.11
N HIS A 24 9.20 16.39 16.54
CA HIS A 24 9.81 15.10 16.23
C HIS A 24 9.95 14.23 17.48
N ARG A 25 10.50 14.77 18.58
CA ARG A 25 10.65 14.03 19.84
C ARG A 25 9.31 13.56 20.43
N ARG A 26 8.21 14.32 20.26
CA ARG A 26 6.86 13.86 20.65
C ARG A 26 6.40 12.70 19.77
N ALA A 27 6.69 12.71 18.47
CA ALA A 27 6.35 11.61 17.57
C ALA A 27 7.13 10.33 17.92
N VAL A 28 8.45 10.44 18.10
CA VAL A 28 9.33 9.30 18.48
C VAL A 28 8.87 8.65 19.79
N ARG A 29 8.58 9.45 20.82
CA ARG A 29 8.06 8.91 22.10
C ARG A 29 6.77 8.14 21.93
N ARG A 30 5.79 8.67 21.20
CA ARG A 30 4.53 7.95 20.93
C ARG A 30 4.77 6.63 20.20
N ALA A 31 5.70 6.61 19.25
CA ALA A 31 6.06 5.40 18.54
C ALA A 31 6.77 4.39 19.46
N ASN A 32 7.63 4.84 20.38
CA ASN A 32 8.28 3.98 21.37
C ASN A 32 7.28 3.42 22.39
N ASP A 33 6.33 4.22 22.86
CA ASP A 33 5.24 3.77 23.73
C ASP A 33 4.41 2.67 23.04
N ALA A 34 4.08 2.86 21.76
CA ALA A 34 3.40 1.85 20.96
C ALA A 34 4.26 0.58 20.79
N ALA A 35 5.56 0.72 20.50
CA ALA A 35 6.47 -0.42 20.39
C ALA A 35 6.56 -1.22 21.70
N LEU A 36 6.59 -0.53 22.84
CA LEU A 36 6.60 -1.17 24.17
C LEU A 36 5.30 -1.94 24.42
N LEU A 37 4.14 -1.32 24.16
CA LEU A 37 2.83 -1.97 24.32
C LEU A 37 2.67 -3.22 23.44
N ASN A 38 3.28 -3.22 22.26
CA ASN A 38 3.24 -4.34 21.33
C ASN A 38 4.39 -5.35 21.52
N GLY A 39 5.21 -5.22 22.57
CA GLY A 39 6.32 -6.14 22.85
C GLY A 39 7.43 -6.12 21.79
N LEU A 40 7.57 -5.02 21.04
CA LEU A 40 8.57 -4.85 19.97
C LEU A 40 9.91 -4.34 20.50
N VAL A 41 9.94 -3.78 21.72
CA VAL A 41 11.19 -3.33 22.35
C VAL A 41 12.06 -4.53 22.69
N ARG A 42 13.16 -4.70 21.96
CA ARG A 42 14.11 -5.79 22.15
C ARG A 42 15.53 -5.26 22.04
N VAL A 43 16.28 -5.41 23.11
CA VAL A 43 17.73 -5.19 23.10
C VAL A 43 18.42 -6.55 23.11
N PRO A 44 19.28 -6.83 22.12
CA PRO A 44 20.18 -7.96 22.16
C PRO A 44 20.95 -8.09 23.47
N PRO A 45 21.27 -9.31 23.93
CA PRO A 45 22.19 -9.47 25.04
C PRO A 45 23.51 -8.77 24.71
N ALA A 46 24.17 -8.22 25.72
CA ALA A 46 25.45 -7.56 25.52
C ALA A 46 26.45 -8.53 24.87
N ALA A 47 26.78 -8.30 23.60
CA ALA A 47 27.82 -9.04 22.91
C ALA A 47 29.15 -8.87 23.66
N PRO A 48 30.08 -9.85 23.58
CA PRO A 48 31.44 -9.67 24.08
C PRO A 48 32.00 -8.35 23.53
N ALA A 49 32.64 -7.57 24.40
CA ALA A 49 33.08 -6.22 24.09
C ALA A 49 33.98 -6.19 22.83
N ARG A 50 33.40 -5.91 21.67
CA ARG A 50 34.15 -5.55 20.46
C ARG A 50 34.48 -4.07 20.55
N GLU A 51 35.74 -3.71 20.36
CA GLU A 51 36.19 -2.32 20.36
C GLU A 51 35.57 -1.51 19.23
N ALA A 52 35.41 -2.14 18.05
CA ALA A 52 34.75 -1.55 16.90
C ALA A 52 33.95 -2.58 16.10
N VAL A 53 32.87 -2.12 15.47
CA VAL A 53 32.05 -2.89 14.52
C VAL A 53 31.79 -2.03 13.30
N SER A 54 31.86 -2.62 12.11
CA SER A 54 31.48 -1.96 10.87
C SER A 54 30.66 -2.89 9.98
N LEU A 55 29.48 -2.42 9.59
CA LEU A 55 28.56 -3.04 8.64
C LEU A 55 28.59 -2.35 7.28
N THR A 56 29.56 -1.45 7.02
CA THR A 56 29.64 -0.66 5.78
C THR A 56 29.69 -1.54 4.52
N ARG A 57 30.27 -2.74 4.60
CA ARG A 57 30.29 -3.71 3.48
C ARG A 57 28.89 -4.15 3.00
N HIS A 58 27.87 -4.00 3.85
CA HIS A 58 26.49 -4.35 3.54
C HIS A 58 25.69 -3.17 3.00
N GLN A 59 26.28 -1.97 2.93
CA GLN A 59 25.60 -0.79 2.44
C GLN A 59 25.67 -0.69 0.91
N THR A 60 24.63 -0.07 0.34
CA THR A 60 24.50 0.38 -1.05
C THR A 60 25.00 1.81 -1.21
N GLY A 61 24.91 2.38 -2.42
CA GLY A 61 25.31 3.75 -2.72
C GLY A 61 24.65 4.84 -1.85
N PHE A 62 25.28 6.01 -1.79
CA PHE A 62 24.77 7.19 -1.08
C PHE A 62 23.71 7.92 -1.92
N ARG A 63 22.71 8.49 -1.27
CA ARG A 63 21.58 9.19 -1.92
C ARG A 63 21.37 10.58 -1.32
N ASP A 64 20.52 11.35 -1.96
CA ASP A 64 20.19 12.71 -1.55
C ASP A 64 18.67 12.91 -1.52
N GLN A 65 18.15 13.26 -0.34
CA GLN A 65 16.74 13.57 -0.15
C GLN A 65 16.36 14.95 -0.69
N GLY A 66 17.35 15.77 -1.07
CA GLY A 66 17.16 17.14 -1.51
C GLY A 66 16.57 18.01 -0.40
N SER A 67 15.66 18.90 -0.77
CA SER A 67 15.00 19.81 0.17
C SER A 67 13.85 19.18 0.96
N ARG A 68 13.50 17.92 0.71
CA ARG A 68 12.34 17.29 1.35
C ARG A 68 12.69 16.71 2.70
N GLY A 69 11.74 16.72 3.63
CA GLY A 69 11.88 16.09 4.94
C GLY A 69 11.66 14.56 4.96
N THR A 70 12.35 13.79 4.11
CA THR A 70 12.09 12.35 3.85
C THR A 70 13.16 11.41 4.42
N CYS A 71 14.07 11.90 5.27
CA CYS A 71 15.22 11.14 5.78
C CYS A 71 14.87 9.78 6.41
N CYS A 72 13.71 9.65 7.05
CA CYS A 72 13.26 8.36 7.60
C CYS A 72 13.07 7.29 6.50
N ALA A 73 12.57 7.65 5.33
CA ALA A 73 12.42 6.74 4.20
C ALA A 73 13.80 6.30 3.66
N PHE A 74 14.75 7.22 3.52
CA PHE A 74 16.12 6.91 3.11
C PHE A 74 16.84 5.99 4.09
N ALA A 75 16.78 6.30 5.39
CA ALA A 75 17.40 5.48 6.41
C ALA A 75 16.78 4.07 6.45
N ALA A 76 15.46 3.96 6.31
CA ALA A 76 14.76 2.69 6.30
C ALA A 76 15.02 1.87 5.03
N CYS A 77 14.97 2.47 3.84
CA CYS A 77 15.33 1.79 2.58
C CYS A 77 16.76 1.26 2.67
N ALA A 78 17.73 2.06 3.10
CA ALA A 78 19.11 1.61 3.27
C ALA A 78 19.25 0.45 4.27
N ALA A 79 18.46 0.44 5.36
CA ALA A 79 18.44 -0.68 6.30
C ALA A 79 17.89 -1.97 5.68
N VAL A 80 16.81 -1.87 4.88
CA VAL A 80 16.21 -3.02 4.19
C VAL A 80 17.14 -3.55 3.10
N GLU A 81 17.75 -2.67 2.29
CA GLU A 81 18.75 -3.03 1.28
C GLU A 81 19.92 -3.79 1.92
N ALA A 82 20.44 -3.29 3.05
CA ALA A 82 21.50 -3.96 3.78
C ALA A 82 21.08 -5.33 4.31
N ALA A 83 19.84 -5.45 4.79
CA ALA A 83 19.29 -6.74 5.23
C ALA A 83 19.21 -7.75 4.07
N TYR A 84 18.78 -7.33 2.88
CA TYR A 84 18.79 -8.18 1.68
C TYR A 84 20.21 -8.58 1.25
N LYS A 85 21.16 -7.64 1.28
CA LYS A 85 22.56 -7.93 0.97
C LYS A 85 23.17 -8.93 1.96
N ARG A 86 22.82 -8.86 3.24
CA ARG A 86 23.24 -9.83 4.26
C ARG A 86 22.58 -11.20 4.09
N ALA A 87 21.26 -11.23 3.94
CA ALA A 87 20.49 -12.48 3.96
C ALA A 87 20.59 -13.26 2.65
N HIS A 88 20.73 -12.56 1.52
CA HIS A 88 20.62 -13.16 0.19
C HIS A 88 21.80 -12.82 -0.74
N GLY A 89 22.73 -11.96 -0.33
CA GLY A 89 23.89 -11.59 -1.15
C GLY A 89 23.55 -10.74 -2.37
N ILE A 90 22.37 -10.12 -2.40
CA ILE A 90 21.92 -9.29 -3.53
C ILE A 90 22.02 -7.81 -3.21
N GLU A 91 22.29 -7.01 -4.23
CA GLU A 91 22.15 -5.55 -4.16
C GLU A 91 20.83 -5.18 -4.81
N ILE A 92 20.03 -4.40 -4.08
CA ILE A 92 18.74 -3.88 -4.54
C ILE A 92 18.72 -2.38 -4.29
N ASP A 93 17.97 -1.69 -5.13
CA ASP A 93 17.80 -0.24 -5.11
C ASP A 93 16.31 0.03 -4.85
N LEU A 94 15.94 0.31 -3.59
CA LEU A 94 14.55 0.45 -3.16
C LEU A 94 14.05 1.88 -3.32
N SER A 95 12.74 2.04 -3.57
CA SER A 95 12.13 3.35 -3.77
C SER A 95 11.83 4.08 -2.45
N GLU A 96 12.58 5.14 -2.13
CA GLU A 96 12.22 6.03 -1.03
C GLU A 96 10.94 6.81 -1.30
N GLN A 97 10.65 7.15 -2.56
CA GLN A 97 9.40 7.83 -2.94
C GLN A 97 8.21 6.99 -2.50
N PHE A 98 8.23 5.71 -2.84
CA PHE A 98 7.17 4.78 -2.50
C PHE A 98 7.09 4.58 -0.98
N ALA A 99 8.22 4.35 -0.31
CA ALA A 99 8.28 4.14 1.14
C ALA A 99 7.67 5.34 1.90
N PHE A 100 8.04 6.56 1.51
CA PHE A 100 7.51 7.78 2.11
C PHE A 100 6.02 7.97 1.77
N HIS A 101 5.63 7.73 0.52
CA HIS A 101 4.23 7.81 0.09
C HIS A 101 3.32 6.89 0.91
N VAL A 102 3.63 5.58 1.00
CA VAL A 102 2.78 4.63 1.72
C VAL A 102 2.77 4.85 3.22
N HIS A 103 3.86 5.40 3.78
CA HIS A 103 3.92 5.82 5.17
C HIS A 103 2.95 6.98 5.45
N LYS A 104 2.88 7.96 4.55
CA LYS A 104 2.11 9.20 4.75
C LYS A 104 0.65 9.05 4.33
N ALA A 105 0.41 8.64 3.08
CA ALA A 105 -0.94 8.48 2.54
C ALA A 105 -1.70 7.31 3.19
N GLY A 106 -0.98 6.27 3.61
CA GLY A 106 -1.55 5.08 4.24
C GLY A 106 -1.84 5.24 5.73
N GLU A 107 -1.32 6.25 6.42
CA GLU A 107 -1.54 6.40 7.86
C GLU A 107 -2.81 7.20 8.17
N LEU A 108 -3.73 6.57 8.90
CA LEU A 108 -4.93 7.24 9.41
C LEU A 108 -4.58 8.11 10.62
N ARG A 109 -5.05 9.35 10.62
CA ARG A 109 -4.90 10.24 11.77
C ARG A 109 -5.62 9.66 13.00
N PRO A 110 -4.98 9.65 14.18
CA PRO A 110 -5.59 9.07 15.39
C PRO A 110 -6.92 9.71 15.78
N ASP A 111 -7.10 10.99 15.45
CA ASP A 111 -8.29 11.79 15.77
C ASP A 111 -9.37 11.75 14.68
N TYR A 112 -9.21 10.90 13.66
CA TYR A 112 -10.12 10.82 12.50
C TYR A 112 -11.61 10.78 12.88
N ALA A 113 -11.99 9.93 13.84
CA ALA A 113 -13.39 9.80 14.25
C ALA A 113 -13.88 10.96 15.14
N SER A 114 -12.97 11.78 15.67
CA SER A 114 -13.25 12.83 16.66
C SER A 114 -13.17 14.26 16.12
N THR A 115 -12.45 14.49 15.03
CA THR A 115 -12.27 15.83 14.42
C THR A 115 -12.61 15.76 12.94
N GLY A 116 -13.31 16.76 12.40
CA GLY A 116 -13.69 16.81 10.97
C GLY A 116 -12.82 17.74 10.12
N THR A 117 -11.82 18.40 10.72
CA THR A 117 -11.22 19.63 10.19
C THR A 117 -10.04 19.43 9.24
N HIS A 118 -9.56 18.20 9.09
CA HIS A 118 -8.39 17.88 8.26
C HIS A 118 -8.66 16.65 7.39
N PRO A 119 -7.92 16.49 6.27
CA PRO A 119 -7.83 15.21 5.56
C PRO A 119 -7.58 14.05 6.54
N GLU A 120 -8.15 12.88 6.27
CA GLU A 120 -8.07 11.72 7.15
C GLU A 120 -6.64 11.17 7.29
N ASN A 121 -5.80 11.36 6.27
CA ASN A 121 -4.41 10.96 6.25
C ASN A 121 -3.45 12.15 6.14
N ASN A 122 -2.18 11.82 6.23
CA ASN A 122 -1.10 12.71 5.86
C ASN A 122 -0.90 12.73 4.35
N SER A 123 -0.19 13.72 3.83
CA SER A 123 0.24 13.76 2.43
C SER A 123 1.75 13.61 2.35
N SER A 124 2.24 12.86 1.38
CA SER A 124 3.66 12.75 1.06
C SER A 124 4.23 13.99 0.34
N TYR A 125 3.35 14.90 -0.07
CA TYR A 125 3.71 16.25 -0.49
C TYR A 125 4.23 17.11 0.66
N TRP A 126 3.67 16.93 1.86
CA TRP A 126 4.06 17.74 3.03
C TRP A 126 5.33 17.21 3.70
N ASP A 127 6.20 18.15 4.05
CA ASP A 127 7.45 17.85 4.71
C ASP A 127 7.28 17.14 6.07
N PHE A 128 8.31 16.36 6.39
CA PHE A 128 8.66 15.71 7.65
C PHE A 128 7.55 15.48 8.68
N GLN A 129 7.04 14.25 8.79
CA GLN A 129 6.15 13.83 9.89
C GLN A 129 6.33 12.34 10.22
N GLY A 130 7.57 11.86 10.35
CA GLY A 130 7.87 10.46 10.66
C GLY A 130 9.21 10.28 11.37
N GLY A 131 9.52 9.05 11.76
CA GLY A 131 10.82 8.67 12.32
C GLY A 131 11.15 7.21 11.98
N SER A 132 11.95 6.58 12.82
CA SER A 132 12.38 5.18 12.64
C SER A 132 11.21 4.18 12.62
N ASP A 133 10.03 4.55 13.13
CA ASP A 133 8.80 3.75 13.13
C ASP A 133 8.25 3.47 11.72
N ILE A 134 8.79 4.12 10.68
CA ILE A 134 8.53 3.71 9.30
C ILE A 134 8.86 2.23 9.06
N VAL A 135 9.85 1.66 9.77
CA VAL A 135 10.19 0.23 9.67
C VAL A 135 9.00 -0.66 10.04
N ASP A 136 8.24 -0.28 11.07
CA ASP A 136 7.03 -0.98 11.52
C ASP A 136 5.97 -1.01 10.40
N LYS A 137 5.86 0.08 9.64
CA LYS A 137 4.94 0.21 8.50
C LYS A 137 5.44 -0.59 7.30
N LEU A 138 6.74 -0.62 7.05
CA LEU A 138 7.35 -1.43 5.97
C LEU A 138 7.30 -2.94 6.24
N ALA A 139 7.04 -3.37 7.48
CA ALA A 139 6.71 -4.77 7.77
C ALA A 139 5.31 -5.18 7.25
N ARG A 140 4.45 -4.19 7.03
CA ARG A 140 3.08 -4.35 6.53
C ARG A 140 2.94 -4.06 5.04
N THR A 141 3.90 -3.32 4.47
CA THR A 141 3.88 -2.89 3.08
C THR A 141 5.20 -3.21 2.41
N ALA A 142 5.17 -4.08 1.41
CA ALA A 142 6.33 -4.37 0.56
C ALA A 142 6.76 -3.13 -0.25
N LEU A 143 8.02 -3.10 -0.65
CA LEU A 143 8.65 -2.05 -1.41
C LEU A 143 8.95 -2.50 -2.85
N PRO A 144 8.77 -1.60 -3.84
CA PRO A 144 9.31 -1.76 -5.18
C PRO A 144 10.73 -1.21 -5.27
N GLU A 145 11.37 -1.48 -6.40
CA GLU A 145 12.64 -0.86 -6.78
C GLU A 145 12.45 0.62 -7.15
N GLU A 146 13.48 1.43 -6.95
CA GLU A 146 13.54 2.85 -7.28
C GLU A 146 13.19 3.13 -8.76
N SER A 147 13.63 2.24 -9.66
CA SER A 147 13.33 2.34 -11.11
C SER A 147 11.82 2.36 -11.45
N LEU A 148 10.97 1.87 -10.55
CA LEU A 148 9.52 1.80 -10.75
C LEU A 148 8.79 3.03 -10.22
N ALA A 149 9.32 3.66 -9.16
CA ALA A 149 8.82 4.89 -8.57
C ALA A 149 10.01 5.78 -8.14
N PRO A 150 10.61 6.52 -9.09
CA PRO A 150 11.79 7.32 -8.80
C PRO A 150 11.51 8.42 -7.77
N TYR A 151 12.53 8.76 -6.99
CA TYR A 151 12.51 9.84 -6.03
C TYR A 151 12.28 11.19 -6.70
N LEU A 152 11.32 11.94 -6.17
CA LEU A 152 11.02 13.30 -6.57
C LEU A 152 11.50 14.23 -5.46
N ASP A 153 12.39 15.17 -5.78
CA ASP A 153 12.76 16.23 -4.84
C ASP A 153 11.62 17.26 -4.68
N GLY A 154 11.83 18.30 -3.86
CA GLY A 154 10.78 19.28 -3.58
C GLY A 154 10.31 20.02 -4.83
N TRP A 155 11.23 20.35 -5.75
CA TRP A 155 10.89 21.05 -6.99
C TRP A 155 10.08 20.15 -7.93
N ALA A 156 10.46 18.88 -8.08
CA ALA A 156 9.73 17.92 -8.90
C ALA A 156 8.32 17.64 -8.33
N MET A 157 8.19 17.54 -7.00
CA MET A 157 6.89 17.42 -6.33
C MET A 157 6.00 18.65 -6.57
N ASP A 158 6.56 19.86 -6.52
CA ASP A 158 5.84 21.11 -6.81
C ASP A 158 5.38 21.18 -8.26
N LEU A 159 6.26 20.83 -9.21
CA LEU A 159 5.92 20.78 -10.63
C LEU A 159 4.75 19.82 -10.88
N LEU A 160 4.79 18.65 -10.22
CA LEU A 160 3.74 17.65 -10.33
C LEU A 160 2.39 18.13 -9.75
N ARG A 161 2.42 18.79 -8.59
CA ARG A 161 1.22 19.40 -7.99
C ARG A 161 0.65 20.49 -8.91
N HIS A 162 1.50 21.38 -9.42
CA HIS A 162 1.08 22.43 -10.35
C HIS A 162 0.49 21.89 -11.65
N ALA A 163 1.00 20.77 -12.16
CA ALA A 163 0.45 20.07 -13.32
C ALA A 163 -0.88 19.33 -13.03
N THR A 164 -1.31 19.28 -11.77
CA THR A 164 -2.51 18.55 -11.33
C THR A 164 -3.51 19.51 -10.66
N PRO A 165 -4.35 20.22 -11.43
CA PRO A 165 -5.34 21.15 -10.88
C PRO A 165 -6.27 20.55 -9.82
N ALA A 166 -6.61 19.25 -9.96
CA ALA A 166 -7.48 18.54 -9.03
C ALA A 166 -6.90 18.40 -7.60
N SER A 167 -5.58 18.56 -7.43
CA SER A 167 -4.94 18.57 -6.11
C SER A 167 -5.04 19.92 -5.39
N GLY A 168 -5.58 20.94 -6.04
CA GLY A 168 -5.65 22.29 -5.49
C GLY A 168 -4.29 22.82 -5.05
N SER A 169 -4.25 23.51 -3.91
CA SER A 169 -3.01 24.03 -3.34
C SER A 169 -2.31 23.05 -2.39
N LEU A 170 -3.01 22.01 -1.93
CA LEU A 170 -2.62 21.17 -0.79
C LEU A 170 -2.21 21.97 0.46
N GLY A 171 -2.78 23.17 0.64
CA GLY A 171 -2.52 24.03 1.78
C GLY A 171 -3.42 23.74 2.99
N PRO A 172 -3.35 24.58 4.04
CA PRO A 172 -4.28 24.51 5.16
C PRO A 172 -5.73 24.56 4.70
N GLY A 173 -6.54 23.59 5.14
CA GLY A 173 -7.95 23.47 4.77
C GLY A 173 -8.24 22.72 3.48
N CYS A 174 -7.23 22.11 2.83
CA CYS A 174 -7.47 21.21 1.70
C CYS A 174 -8.41 20.06 2.08
N VAL A 175 -9.18 19.61 1.09
CA VAL A 175 -10.10 18.48 1.26
C VAL A 175 -9.40 17.16 0.98
N GLN A 176 -9.97 16.07 1.50
CA GLN A 176 -9.42 14.74 1.26
C GLN A 176 -9.31 14.40 -0.24
N GLU A 177 -10.27 14.84 -1.04
CA GLU A 177 -10.28 14.58 -2.49
C GLU A 177 -9.09 15.24 -3.21
N GLU A 178 -8.64 16.42 -2.76
CA GLU A 178 -7.45 17.09 -3.29
C GLU A 178 -6.17 16.29 -2.95
N VAL A 179 -6.08 15.78 -1.72
CA VAL A 179 -4.97 14.92 -1.30
C VAL A 179 -4.95 13.65 -2.16
N ASP A 180 -6.08 12.98 -2.34
CA ASP A 180 -6.19 11.79 -3.17
C ASP A 180 -5.81 12.04 -4.63
N ALA A 181 -6.21 13.19 -5.16
CA ALA A 181 -5.91 13.60 -6.51
C ALA A 181 -4.40 13.77 -6.72
N PHE A 182 -3.60 14.01 -5.68
CA PHE A 182 -2.14 14.06 -5.74
C PHE A 182 -1.46 12.71 -5.43
N GLU A 183 -1.84 12.07 -4.32
CA GLU A 183 -1.18 10.85 -3.84
C GLU A 183 -1.31 9.69 -4.86
N TYR A 184 -2.45 9.60 -5.55
CA TYR A 184 -2.74 8.48 -6.44
C TYR A 184 -2.59 8.82 -7.94
N LEU A 185 -1.81 9.85 -8.27
CA LEU A 185 -1.40 10.11 -9.65
C LEU A 185 -0.42 9.05 -10.15
N GLU A 186 -0.61 8.59 -11.38
CA GLU A 186 0.34 7.70 -12.05
C GLU A 186 1.73 8.32 -12.24
N ALA A 187 1.80 9.66 -12.37
CA ALA A 187 3.06 10.38 -12.48
C ALA A 187 3.78 10.58 -11.12
N HIS A 188 3.10 10.31 -10.00
CA HIS A 188 3.67 10.42 -8.66
C HIS A 188 4.20 9.06 -8.17
N VAL A 189 3.29 8.15 -7.86
CA VAL A 189 3.59 6.76 -7.56
C VAL A 189 2.77 5.92 -8.54
N PRO A 190 3.42 5.32 -9.57
CA PRO A 190 2.70 4.55 -10.58
C PRO A 190 2.05 3.29 -10.03
N THR A 191 0.92 2.86 -10.62
CA THR A 191 0.27 1.59 -10.27
C THR A 191 1.19 0.39 -10.51
N ARG A 192 2.07 0.44 -11.52
CA ARG A 192 3.08 -0.61 -11.75
C ARG A 192 4.05 -0.79 -10.57
N ALA A 193 4.36 0.27 -9.82
CA ALA A 193 5.24 0.19 -8.65
C ALA A 193 4.55 -0.59 -7.53
N ARG A 194 3.27 -0.29 -7.27
CA ARG A 194 2.45 -1.04 -6.29
C ARG A 194 2.37 -2.53 -6.64
N ARG A 195 2.19 -2.86 -7.92
CA ARG A 195 2.07 -4.25 -8.39
C ARG A 195 3.37 -5.04 -8.37
N SER A 196 4.50 -4.34 -8.32
CA SER A 196 5.82 -4.94 -8.32
C SER A 196 6.47 -4.93 -6.92
N ALA A 197 5.76 -4.39 -5.92
CA ALA A 197 6.23 -4.31 -4.56
C ALA A 197 6.33 -5.71 -3.94
N ARG A 198 7.56 -6.20 -3.76
CA ARG A 198 7.87 -7.55 -3.29
C ARG A 198 8.89 -7.59 -2.15
N PHE A 199 9.72 -6.56 -2.02
CA PHE A 199 10.77 -6.53 -1.00
C PHE A 199 10.15 -6.15 0.34
N ARG A 200 10.19 -7.06 1.30
CA ARG A 200 9.37 -6.95 2.52
C ARG A 200 10.19 -7.23 3.76
N VAL A 201 10.00 -6.39 4.77
CA VAL A 201 10.44 -6.66 6.13
C VAL A 201 9.52 -7.72 6.73
N THR A 202 10.09 -8.85 7.16
CA THR A 202 9.34 -9.95 7.81
C THR A 202 9.66 -10.07 9.30
N GLY A 203 10.72 -9.39 9.75
CA GLY A 203 11.06 -9.26 11.16
C GLY A 203 11.77 -7.93 11.41
N PHE A 204 11.42 -7.30 12.52
CA PHE A 204 12.06 -6.07 13.02
C PHE A 204 11.92 -6.00 14.54
N ALA A 205 12.63 -5.06 15.15
CA ALA A 205 12.48 -4.72 16.56
C ALA A 205 12.83 -3.24 16.81
N ALA A 206 12.43 -2.75 17.98
CA ALA A 206 12.70 -1.40 18.44
C ALA A 206 13.71 -1.39 19.60
N LEU A 207 14.50 -0.32 19.65
CA LEU A 207 15.25 0.06 20.85
C LEU A 207 14.31 0.75 21.86
N PRO A 208 14.65 0.76 23.15
CA PRO A 208 13.91 1.54 24.14
C PRO A 208 14.01 3.05 23.86
N ASP A 209 13.15 3.84 24.51
CA ASP A 209 13.22 5.30 24.44
C ASP A 209 14.57 5.81 24.96
N SER A 210 15.20 6.72 24.20
CA SER A 210 16.54 7.26 24.50
C SER A 210 17.57 6.17 24.85
N PRO A 211 17.87 5.25 23.91
CA PRO A 211 18.71 4.09 24.19
C PRO A 211 20.14 4.50 24.55
N SER A 212 20.76 3.76 25.48
CA SER A 212 22.17 3.98 25.83
C SER A 212 23.10 3.52 24.70
N PRO A 213 24.34 4.03 24.62
CA PRO A 213 25.29 3.58 23.62
C PRO A 213 25.51 2.07 23.62
N ALA A 214 25.58 1.45 24.80
CA ALA A 214 25.73 0.00 24.91
C ALA A 214 24.56 -0.79 24.29
N GLN A 215 23.34 -0.25 24.32
CA GLN A 215 22.16 -0.90 23.72
C GLN A 215 22.20 -0.80 22.19
N VAL A 216 22.59 0.36 21.64
CA VAL A 216 22.79 0.55 20.20
C VAL A 216 23.92 -0.35 19.70
N GLU A 217 25.04 -0.39 20.41
CA GLU A 217 26.19 -1.25 20.10
C GLU A 217 25.83 -2.73 20.08
N ALA A 218 24.97 -3.19 21.00
CA ALA A 218 24.54 -4.59 21.05
C ALA A 218 23.79 -5.00 19.76
N VAL A 219 22.95 -4.11 19.20
CA VAL A 219 22.26 -4.33 17.91
C VAL A 219 23.24 -4.36 16.75
N LEU A 220 24.15 -3.38 16.69
CA LEU A 220 25.18 -3.31 15.64
C LEU A 220 26.10 -4.54 15.69
N ALA A 221 26.46 -5.02 16.88
CA ALA A 221 27.34 -6.17 17.09
C ALA A 221 26.70 -7.50 16.65
N GLU A 222 25.37 -7.61 16.71
CA GLU A 222 24.61 -8.72 16.12
C GLU A 222 24.49 -8.65 14.59
N GLY A 223 24.90 -7.52 14.00
CA GLY A 223 24.92 -7.35 12.55
C GLY A 223 23.69 -6.69 11.97
N HIS A 224 22.94 -5.94 12.79
CA HIS A 224 21.78 -5.17 12.35
C HIS A 224 22.08 -3.67 12.40
N GLU A 225 21.85 -2.96 11.29
CA GLU A 225 21.87 -1.50 11.27
C GLU A 225 20.68 -0.93 12.04
N VAL A 226 20.85 0.26 12.60
CA VAL A 226 19.81 0.95 13.37
C VAL A 226 19.36 2.18 12.61
N VAL A 227 18.09 2.17 12.19
CA VAL A 227 17.39 3.39 11.76
C VAL A 227 17.18 4.22 13.02
N ALA A 228 17.97 5.27 13.20
CA ALA A 228 18.07 6.01 14.44
C ALA A 228 17.42 7.39 14.32
N ASP A 229 16.63 7.73 15.34
CA ASP A 229 16.03 9.05 15.48
C ASP A 229 16.97 9.98 16.24
N LEU A 230 17.20 11.15 15.66
CA LEU A 230 17.87 12.29 16.26
C LEU A 230 16.86 13.45 16.37
N PRO A 231 17.07 14.47 17.21
CA PRO A 231 16.18 15.63 17.25
C PRO A 231 16.05 16.27 15.85
N GLY A 232 14.83 16.26 15.27
CA GLY A 232 14.56 16.79 13.92
C GLY A 232 15.11 15.99 12.72
N HIS A 233 15.72 14.81 12.91
CA HIS A 233 16.30 14.03 11.80
C HIS A 233 16.27 12.50 12.03
N CYS A 234 16.45 11.73 10.96
CA CYS A 234 16.58 10.27 11.00
C CYS A 234 17.75 9.84 10.11
N LEU A 235 18.58 8.91 10.57
CA LEU A 235 19.72 8.40 9.80
C LEU A 235 19.98 6.92 10.11
N LEU A 236 20.90 6.30 9.38
CA LEU A 236 21.25 4.89 9.58
C LEU A 236 22.58 4.75 10.30
N LEU A 237 22.59 4.14 11.49
CA LEU A 237 23.81 3.72 12.18
C LEU A 237 24.28 2.38 11.60
N VAL A 238 25.53 2.33 11.13
CA VAL A 238 26.11 1.17 10.43
C VAL A 238 27.36 0.63 11.12
N GLY A 239 27.75 1.19 12.24
CA GLY A 239 28.95 0.77 12.97
C GLY A 239 29.25 1.66 14.15
N TYR A 240 30.28 1.29 14.89
CA TYR A 240 30.76 2.04 16.04
C TYR A 240 32.25 1.82 16.30
N ASP A 241 32.87 2.77 17.00
CA ASP A 241 34.21 2.68 17.55
C ASP A 241 34.19 3.21 19.00
N ARG A 242 34.40 2.31 19.97
CA ARG A 242 34.34 2.62 21.40
C ARG A 242 35.52 3.46 21.87
N ALA A 243 36.71 3.24 21.30
CA ALA A 243 37.90 3.98 21.69
C ALA A 243 37.77 5.45 21.29
N ARG A 244 37.14 5.69 20.15
CA ARG A 244 36.87 7.03 19.62
C ARG A 244 35.53 7.61 20.06
N ARG A 245 34.65 6.78 20.66
CA ARG A 245 33.30 7.12 21.12
C ARG A 245 32.42 7.72 20.02
N VAL A 246 32.43 7.06 18.85
CA VAL A 246 31.66 7.49 17.67
C VAL A 246 30.89 6.35 17.04
N TYR A 247 29.73 6.66 16.47
CA TYR A 247 29.04 5.80 15.51
C TYR A 247 29.50 6.14 14.09
N THR A 248 29.58 5.12 13.23
CA THR A 248 29.63 5.30 11.78
C THR A 248 28.21 5.37 11.26
N VAL A 249 27.88 6.42 10.49
CA VAL A 249 26.52 6.68 10.03
C VAL A 249 26.44 6.89 8.52
N LYS A 250 25.32 6.45 7.92
CA LYS A 250 24.95 6.75 6.54
C LYS A 250 23.81 7.78 6.57
N ASN A 251 24.04 8.93 5.93
CA ASN A 251 23.08 10.03 5.82
C ASN A 251 22.54 10.15 4.38
N SER A 252 21.56 11.04 4.20
CA SER A 252 20.83 11.24 2.95
C SER A 252 20.85 12.69 2.47
N TRP A 253 21.95 13.42 2.65
CA TRP A 253 22.08 14.80 2.15
C TRP A 253 23.16 14.93 1.06
N GLY A 254 23.47 13.85 0.35
CA GLY A 254 24.39 13.87 -0.79
C GLY A 254 25.88 14.00 -0.42
N GLU A 255 26.29 13.62 0.79
CA GLU A 255 27.70 13.71 1.23
C GLU A 255 28.63 12.77 0.44
N GLY A 256 28.12 11.65 -0.05
CA GLY A 256 28.90 10.67 -0.83
C GLY A 256 29.87 9.81 0.01
N GLU A 257 29.85 9.95 1.34
CA GLU A 257 30.67 9.19 2.27
C GLU A 257 29.95 8.93 3.61
N PHE A 258 30.47 7.99 4.41
CA PHE A 258 29.99 7.77 5.77
C PHE A 258 30.48 8.88 6.70
N LEU A 259 29.64 9.26 7.66
CA LEU A 259 29.97 10.28 8.66
C LEU A 259 30.22 9.64 10.03
N GLU A 260 30.76 10.43 10.94
CA GLU A 260 30.87 10.08 12.35
C GLU A 260 29.88 10.88 13.20
N LEU A 261 29.19 10.20 14.13
CA LEU A 261 28.33 10.81 15.14
C LEU A 261 28.89 10.52 16.53
N SER A 262 29.15 11.55 17.33
CA SER A 262 29.66 11.38 18.70
C SER A 262 28.62 10.73 19.62
N TYR A 263 29.06 9.81 20.47
CA TYR A 263 28.25 9.28 21.57
C TYR A 263 27.84 10.37 22.56
N ASP A 264 28.70 11.38 22.70
CA ASP A 264 28.61 12.43 23.70
C ASP A 264 27.94 13.70 23.13
N SER A 265 27.31 13.60 21.96
CA SER A 265 26.60 14.72 21.36
C SER A 265 25.37 15.09 22.19
N ALA A 266 25.39 16.27 22.82
CA ALA A 266 24.26 16.79 23.58
C ALA A 266 23.12 17.28 22.67
N ASP A 267 23.46 17.78 21.49
CA ASP A 267 22.49 18.30 20.51
C ASP A 267 21.89 17.20 19.63
N TRP A 268 22.66 16.11 19.41
CA TRP A 268 22.27 14.99 18.55
C TRP A 268 22.27 13.64 19.28
N PRO A 269 21.57 13.49 20.42
CA PRO A 269 21.43 12.20 21.08
C PRO A 269 20.53 11.28 20.23
N VAL A 270 20.82 9.97 20.25
CA VAL A 270 19.88 8.96 19.74
C VAL A 270 18.68 8.92 20.69
N ILE A 271 17.51 9.32 20.19
CA ILE A 271 16.27 9.39 20.99
C ILE A 271 15.35 8.19 20.74
N GLY A 272 15.65 7.34 19.75
CA GLY A 272 14.91 6.12 19.44
C GLY A 272 15.57 5.38 18.27
N GLY A 273 15.10 4.17 17.98
CA GLY A 273 15.53 3.48 16.76
C GLY A 273 14.85 2.14 16.52
N ARG A 274 14.78 1.75 15.25
CA ARG A 274 14.30 0.44 14.78
C ARG A 274 15.40 -0.26 14.00
N TYR A 275 15.36 -1.59 13.96
CA TYR A 275 16.28 -2.39 13.17
C TYR A 275 15.57 -3.58 12.53
N VAL A 276 15.99 -3.91 11.31
CA VAL A 276 15.44 -5.01 10.51
C VAL A 276 16.16 -6.30 10.89
N THR A 277 15.39 -7.32 11.28
CA THR A 277 15.92 -8.63 11.69
C THR A 277 15.71 -9.72 10.64
N ALA A 278 14.69 -9.58 9.79
CA ALA A 278 14.44 -10.51 8.70
C ALA A 278 13.74 -9.83 7.51
N VAL A 279 14.01 -10.36 6.32
CA VAL A 279 13.38 -9.95 5.06
C VAL A 279 12.82 -11.17 4.32
N GLN A 280 11.84 -10.93 3.46
CA GLN A 280 11.24 -11.94 2.59
C GLN A 280 12.23 -12.39 1.50
N ALA A 281 12.12 -13.63 1.01
CA ALA A 281 12.89 -14.09 -0.14
C ALA A 281 12.74 -13.14 -1.36
N PRO A 282 13.81 -12.89 -2.12
CA PRO A 282 13.81 -11.88 -3.19
C PRO A 282 12.96 -12.26 -4.41
N ASP A 283 12.69 -13.55 -4.60
CA ASP A 283 11.83 -14.11 -5.64
C ASP A 283 10.36 -14.26 -5.19
N ALA A 284 10.01 -13.76 -4.01
CA ALA A 284 8.64 -13.78 -3.53
C ALA A 284 7.71 -13.02 -4.47
N ALA A 285 6.49 -13.53 -4.59
CA ALA A 285 5.43 -12.85 -5.32
C ALA A 285 5.17 -11.46 -4.72
N PRO A 286 4.79 -10.47 -5.55
CA PRO A 286 4.35 -9.18 -5.06
C PRO A 286 3.22 -9.30 -4.03
N GLN A 287 3.17 -8.35 -3.09
CA GLN A 287 2.10 -8.29 -2.10
C GLN A 287 0.79 -7.83 -2.75
N TRP A 288 -0.20 -8.71 -2.82
CA TRP A 288 -1.48 -8.45 -3.47
C TRP A 288 -2.27 -7.32 -2.82
N ASP A 289 -2.10 -7.08 -1.52
CA ASP A 289 -2.74 -5.94 -0.83
C ASP A 289 -2.43 -4.61 -1.52
N ALA A 290 -1.20 -4.45 -2.03
CA ALA A 290 -0.77 -3.23 -2.72
C ALA A 290 -1.53 -2.99 -4.03
N PHE A 291 -2.11 -4.05 -4.63
CA PHE A 291 -2.82 -3.96 -5.89
C PHE A 291 -4.13 -3.18 -5.75
N TRP A 292 -4.70 -3.14 -4.54
CA TRP A 292 -5.91 -2.39 -4.23
C TRP A 292 -5.66 -0.90 -4.05
N ILE A 293 -4.48 -0.49 -3.61
CA ILE A 293 -4.20 0.92 -3.29
C ILE A 293 -4.33 1.81 -4.54
N GLY A 294 -4.98 2.96 -4.39
CA GLY A 294 -5.23 3.96 -5.42
C GLY A 294 -6.69 4.07 -5.83
N ARG A 295 -6.92 4.81 -6.92
CA ARG A 295 -8.25 5.07 -7.47
C ARG A 295 -8.73 3.93 -8.37
N TRP A 296 -10.00 3.57 -8.21
CA TRP A 296 -10.74 2.61 -9.02
C TRP A 296 -12.03 3.23 -9.50
N ARG A 297 -12.31 3.15 -10.80
CA ARG A 297 -13.67 3.32 -11.32
C ARG A 297 -14.50 2.15 -10.83
N MET A 298 -15.58 2.43 -10.14
CA MET A 298 -16.48 1.43 -9.57
C MET A 298 -17.85 1.55 -10.22
N ASP A 299 -18.36 0.43 -10.69
CA ASP A 299 -19.73 0.26 -11.18
C ASP A 299 -20.38 -0.89 -10.40
N HIS A 300 -21.41 -0.57 -9.61
CA HIS A 300 -22.21 -1.56 -8.91
C HIS A 300 -23.66 -1.47 -9.37
N ASP A 301 -24.09 -2.43 -10.18
CA ASP A 301 -25.43 -2.44 -10.80
C ASP A 301 -25.75 -1.20 -11.67
N GLY A 302 -24.75 -0.57 -12.30
CA GLY A 302 -24.89 0.66 -13.10
C GLY A 302 -24.78 1.95 -12.29
N TRP A 303 -24.63 1.85 -10.97
CA TRP A 303 -24.27 2.99 -10.11
C TRP A 303 -22.77 3.19 -10.17
N ARG A 304 -22.35 4.33 -10.72
CA ARG A 304 -20.93 4.64 -10.96
C ARG A 304 -20.38 5.66 -9.97
N GLY A 305 -19.12 5.49 -9.63
CA GLY A 305 -18.34 6.42 -8.82
C GLY A 305 -16.87 6.03 -8.75
N ASP A 306 -16.11 6.76 -7.94
CA ASP A 306 -14.69 6.49 -7.72
C ASP A 306 -14.45 5.91 -6.34
N LEU A 307 -13.93 4.69 -6.29
CA LEU A 307 -13.43 4.11 -5.06
C LEU A 307 -11.94 4.44 -4.93
N VAL A 308 -11.56 5.22 -3.92
CA VAL A 308 -10.15 5.47 -3.59
C VAL A 308 -9.78 4.66 -2.36
N ILE A 309 -8.85 3.72 -2.52
CA ILE A 309 -8.33 2.89 -1.43
C ILE A 309 -6.96 3.43 -1.04
N ARG A 310 -6.81 3.84 0.21
CA ARG A 310 -5.59 4.46 0.74
C ARG A 310 -4.70 3.51 1.51
N ARG A 311 -5.34 2.52 2.13
CA ARG A 311 -4.70 1.48 2.95
C ARG A 311 -5.54 0.21 2.92
N THR A 312 -4.90 -0.91 3.24
CA THR A 312 -5.55 -2.22 3.43
C THR A 312 -5.46 -2.72 4.88
N THR A 313 -4.67 -2.04 5.71
CA THR A 313 -4.45 -2.33 7.13
C THR A 313 -4.33 -1.02 7.89
N ASP A 314 -4.70 -1.02 9.17
CA ASP A 314 -4.25 0.01 10.11
C ASP A 314 -2.87 -0.39 10.62
N TYR A 315 -1.91 0.53 10.55
CA TYR A 315 -0.53 0.31 11.01
C TYR A 315 -0.42 0.21 12.54
N ARG A 316 -1.45 0.60 13.28
CA ARG A 316 -1.49 0.61 14.76
C ARG A 316 -2.33 -0.50 15.38
N SER A 317 -2.99 -1.33 14.56
CA SER A 317 -3.83 -2.43 15.04
C SER A 317 -3.43 -3.77 14.42
N ASP A 318 -4.18 -4.81 14.75
CA ASP A 318 -4.11 -6.10 14.06
C ASP A 318 -4.22 -5.91 12.54
N PRO A 319 -3.24 -6.39 11.74
CA PRO A 319 -3.28 -6.28 10.28
C PRO A 319 -4.42 -7.05 9.61
N HIS A 320 -5.08 -7.96 10.32
CA HIS A 320 -6.21 -8.74 9.81
C HIS A 320 -7.57 -8.18 10.27
N ALA A 321 -7.58 -7.13 11.08
CA ALA A 321 -8.81 -6.48 11.48
C ALA A 321 -9.30 -5.52 10.36
N PRO A 322 -10.63 -5.39 10.17
CA PRO A 322 -11.18 -4.35 9.32
C PRO A 322 -10.71 -2.95 9.75
N THR A 323 -10.47 -2.10 8.76
CA THR A 323 -10.05 -0.70 8.95
C THR A 323 -10.78 0.25 8.00
N LYS A 324 -10.54 1.55 8.13
CA LYS A 324 -10.93 2.57 7.15
C LYS A 324 -10.01 2.49 5.93
N LEU A 325 -10.51 1.92 4.84
CA LEU A 325 -9.76 1.71 3.60
C LEU A 325 -9.56 3.01 2.83
N GLY A 326 -10.63 3.80 2.71
CA GLY A 326 -10.65 5.05 1.96
C GLY A 326 -12.08 5.52 1.71
N ASP A 327 -12.36 6.18 0.60
CA ASP A 327 -13.69 6.73 0.30
C ASP A 327 -14.23 6.29 -1.07
N TYR A 328 -15.55 6.17 -1.16
CA TYR A 328 -16.27 6.07 -2.41
C TYR A 328 -16.90 7.42 -2.74
N TYR A 329 -16.48 8.02 -3.85
CA TYR A 329 -16.97 9.31 -4.33
C TYR A 329 -18.08 9.09 -5.36
N ARG A 330 -19.28 9.60 -5.06
CA ARG A 330 -20.44 9.55 -5.97
C ARG A 330 -21.26 10.82 -5.81
N ASN A 331 -21.66 11.41 -6.94
CA ASN A 331 -22.48 12.63 -6.98
C ASN A 331 -21.90 13.80 -6.16
N GLY A 332 -20.57 13.96 -6.16
CA GLY A 332 -19.87 15.01 -5.40
C GLY A 332 -19.85 14.80 -3.89
N GLN A 333 -20.22 13.62 -3.39
CA GLN A 333 -20.16 13.25 -1.98
C GLN A 333 -19.18 12.10 -1.75
N ALA A 334 -18.50 12.13 -0.61
CA ALA A 334 -17.63 11.06 -0.15
C ALA A 334 -18.38 10.19 0.87
N TYR A 335 -18.32 8.88 0.65
CA TYR A 335 -18.86 7.85 1.53
C TYR A 335 -17.71 7.02 2.07
N ASP A 336 -17.66 6.90 3.39
CA ASP A 336 -16.64 6.12 4.07
C ASP A 336 -16.64 4.66 3.62
N VAL A 337 -15.44 4.11 3.38
CA VAL A 337 -15.25 2.71 3.03
C VAL A 337 -14.43 2.00 4.10
N ASN A 338 -15.05 1.06 4.80
CA ASN A 338 -14.37 0.20 5.77
C ASN A 338 -14.25 -1.22 5.22
N GLY A 339 -13.21 -1.95 5.57
CA GLY A 339 -13.05 -3.31 5.08
C GLY A 339 -11.72 -3.95 5.43
N VAL A 340 -11.50 -5.13 4.87
CA VAL A 340 -10.35 -6.00 5.13
C VAL A 340 -10.00 -6.77 3.86
N THR A 341 -8.71 -7.06 3.65
CA THR A 341 -8.29 -7.96 2.59
C THR A 341 -8.49 -9.43 2.98
N THR A 342 -8.71 -10.28 1.98
CA THR A 342 -8.94 -11.72 2.12
C THR A 342 -8.09 -12.47 1.11
N GLN A 343 -7.95 -13.79 1.25
CA GLN A 343 -7.17 -14.65 0.33
C GLN A 343 -5.77 -14.09 0.04
N ASN A 344 -5.02 -13.80 1.10
CA ASN A 344 -3.66 -13.25 1.01
C ASN A 344 -3.56 -11.96 0.16
N GLY A 345 -4.61 -11.14 0.18
CA GLY A 345 -4.65 -9.83 -0.48
C GLY A 345 -5.38 -9.82 -1.82
N GLN A 346 -5.69 -10.98 -2.42
CA GLN A 346 -6.39 -11.02 -3.70
C GLN A 346 -7.84 -10.55 -3.59
N GLY A 347 -8.52 -10.87 -2.50
CA GLY A 347 -9.90 -10.47 -2.25
C GLY A 347 -9.99 -9.23 -1.37
N LEU A 348 -11.02 -8.42 -1.55
CA LEU A 348 -11.39 -7.30 -0.69
C LEU A 348 -12.84 -7.47 -0.24
N HIS A 349 -13.05 -7.46 1.07
CA HIS A 349 -14.37 -7.48 1.70
C HIS A 349 -14.59 -6.13 2.39
N PHE A 350 -15.54 -5.35 1.89
CA PHE A 350 -15.70 -3.96 2.33
C PHE A 350 -17.15 -3.52 2.38
N TRP A 351 -17.38 -2.41 3.08
CA TRP A 351 -18.67 -1.76 3.25
C TRP A 351 -18.55 -0.29 2.88
N VAL A 352 -19.51 0.19 2.08
CA VAL A 352 -19.65 1.61 1.75
C VAL A 352 -20.80 2.17 2.59
N ALA A 353 -20.53 3.24 3.34
CA ALA A 353 -21.53 3.88 4.19
C ALA A 353 -22.76 4.34 3.41
N ASP A 354 -23.95 4.24 4.01
CA ASP A 354 -25.21 4.71 3.39
C ASP A 354 -25.31 6.23 3.32
N LEU A 355 -24.64 6.92 4.24
CA LEU A 355 -24.65 8.38 4.37
C LEU A 355 -23.23 8.95 4.32
N PRO A 356 -23.05 10.17 3.78
CA PRO A 356 -21.79 10.88 3.89
C PRO A 356 -21.45 11.15 5.36
N GLY A 357 -20.17 11.08 5.69
CA GLY A 357 -19.67 11.35 7.04
C GLY A 357 -18.73 10.27 7.54
N ARG A 358 -18.07 10.57 8.66
CA ARG A 358 -17.05 9.69 9.24
C ARG A 358 -17.68 8.61 10.10
N LEU A 359 -17.25 7.38 9.88
CA LEU A 359 -17.52 6.21 10.68
C LEU A 359 -16.30 5.91 11.55
N ARG A 360 -16.52 5.18 12.64
CA ARG A 360 -15.39 4.63 13.39
C ARG A 360 -14.62 3.65 12.48
N PRO A 361 -13.28 3.73 12.39
CA PRO A 361 -12.49 2.81 11.55
C PRO A 361 -12.79 1.34 11.87
N GLY A 362 -12.97 0.55 10.80
CA GLY A 362 -13.30 -0.87 10.89
C GLY A 362 -14.78 -1.18 11.12
N THR A 363 -15.67 -0.18 11.18
CA THR A 363 -17.11 -0.42 11.36
C THR A 363 -17.74 -0.97 10.07
N PRO A 364 -18.34 -2.18 10.08
CA PRO A 364 -19.02 -2.74 8.91
C PRO A 364 -20.43 -2.16 8.78
N ALA A 365 -20.54 -0.93 8.28
CA ALA A 365 -21.82 -0.22 8.11
C ALA A 365 -22.07 0.18 6.66
N GLY A 366 -23.33 0.08 6.25
CA GLY A 366 -23.80 0.35 4.89
C GLY A 366 -23.81 -0.89 4.00
N GLN A 367 -23.68 -0.69 2.69
CA GLN A 367 -23.78 -1.76 1.70
C GLN A 367 -22.52 -2.63 1.66
N GLU A 368 -22.66 -3.95 1.74
CA GLU A 368 -21.55 -4.92 1.71
C GLU A 368 -21.12 -5.24 0.27
N PHE A 369 -19.81 -5.32 0.04
CA PHE A 369 -19.17 -5.64 -1.23
C PHE A 369 -18.09 -6.69 -1.05
N ARG A 370 -17.95 -7.56 -2.07
CA ARG A 370 -16.86 -8.52 -2.20
C ARG A 370 -16.28 -8.39 -3.60
N ALA A 371 -14.98 -8.19 -3.69
CA ALA A 371 -14.28 -8.01 -4.95
C ALA A 371 -12.97 -8.79 -4.96
N TYR A 372 -12.52 -9.21 -6.14
CA TYR A 372 -11.26 -9.92 -6.32
C TYR A 372 -10.52 -9.28 -7.49
N VAL A 373 -9.29 -8.82 -7.23
CA VAL A 373 -8.43 -8.30 -8.29
C VAL A 373 -7.94 -9.45 -9.16
N PHE A 374 -7.92 -9.25 -10.47
CA PHE A 374 -7.59 -10.32 -11.41
C PHE A 374 -6.08 -10.54 -11.45
N GLY A 375 -5.64 -11.78 -11.26
CA GLY A 375 -4.22 -12.13 -11.29
C GLY A 375 -3.56 -11.87 -12.63
N GLY A 376 -4.23 -12.21 -13.73
CA GLY A 376 -3.72 -11.95 -15.09
C GLY A 376 -4.03 -10.55 -15.66
N ASP A 377 -4.81 -9.73 -14.96
CA ASP A 377 -5.24 -8.40 -15.41
C ASP A 377 -5.47 -7.47 -14.19
N PRO A 378 -4.41 -7.07 -13.48
CA PRO A 378 -4.53 -6.40 -12.19
C PRO A 378 -5.07 -4.96 -12.28
N ASP A 379 -5.37 -4.46 -13.47
CA ASP A 379 -6.14 -3.23 -13.73
C ASP A 379 -7.65 -3.44 -13.55
N SER A 380 -8.04 -4.67 -13.25
CA SER A 380 -9.40 -5.14 -13.25
C SER A 380 -9.69 -5.89 -11.96
N ALA A 381 -10.84 -5.62 -11.36
CA ALA A 381 -11.40 -6.44 -10.32
C ALA A 381 -12.90 -6.59 -10.52
N ALA A 382 -13.47 -7.67 -10.00
CA ALA A 382 -14.90 -7.89 -10.06
C ALA A 382 -15.39 -8.70 -8.87
N GLY A 383 -16.69 -8.67 -8.66
CA GLY A 383 -17.34 -9.47 -7.65
C GLY A 383 -18.81 -9.10 -7.54
N TRP A 384 -19.30 -8.92 -6.33
CA TRP A 384 -20.71 -8.64 -6.09
C TRP A 384 -20.95 -7.79 -4.86
N THR A 385 -22.18 -7.28 -4.78
CA THR A 385 -22.74 -6.63 -3.60
C THR A 385 -24.12 -7.21 -3.30
N THR A 386 -24.64 -6.96 -2.11
CA THR A 386 -26.01 -7.33 -1.74
C THR A 386 -26.80 -6.09 -1.34
N TRP A 387 -27.97 -5.89 -1.95
CA TRP A 387 -28.93 -4.85 -1.59
C TRP A 387 -30.30 -5.47 -1.35
N ASN A 388 -30.88 -5.23 -0.17
CA ASN A 388 -32.16 -5.84 0.26
C ASN A 388 -32.20 -7.37 0.03
N GLY A 389 -31.12 -8.08 0.35
CA GLY A 389 -30.99 -9.53 0.16
C GLY A 389 -30.86 -9.99 -1.30
N THR A 390 -30.78 -9.06 -2.27
CA THR A 390 -30.61 -9.36 -3.69
C THR A 390 -29.16 -9.09 -4.10
N PRO A 391 -28.47 -10.05 -4.74
CA PRO A 391 -27.11 -9.84 -5.22
C PRO A 391 -27.10 -9.04 -6.53
N PHE A 392 -26.11 -8.18 -6.66
CA PHE A 392 -25.84 -7.38 -7.85
C PHE A 392 -24.36 -7.39 -8.21
N GLY A 393 -24.06 -7.16 -9.47
CA GLY A 393 -22.70 -7.13 -9.99
C GLY A 393 -21.90 -5.96 -9.45
N LEU A 394 -20.60 -6.19 -9.19
CA LEU A 394 -19.58 -5.18 -8.93
C LEU A 394 -18.47 -5.33 -9.97
N SER A 395 -18.17 -4.25 -10.69
CA SER A 395 -16.99 -4.10 -11.53
C SER A 395 -16.11 -2.97 -11.02
N LEU A 396 -14.80 -3.20 -11.01
CA LEU A 396 -13.78 -2.22 -10.69
C LEU A 396 -12.75 -2.18 -11.83
N GLY A 397 -12.30 -0.97 -12.19
CA GLY A 397 -11.29 -0.77 -13.22
C GLY A 397 -10.39 0.42 -12.93
N ARG A 398 -9.13 0.36 -13.37
CA ARG A 398 -8.24 1.54 -13.38
C ARG A 398 -8.53 2.52 -14.52
N ALA A 399 -9.30 2.07 -15.52
CA ALA A 399 -9.82 2.87 -16.62
C ALA A 399 -11.36 2.95 -16.56
N GLU A 400 -11.93 3.74 -17.46
CA GLU A 400 -13.39 3.83 -17.62
C GLU A 400 -14.02 2.45 -17.88
N LEU A 401 -15.15 2.21 -17.22
CA LEU A 401 -15.88 0.95 -17.34
C LEU A 401 -16.90 1.02 -18.49
N PRO A 402 -17.06 -0.07 -19.27
CA PRO A 402 -18.01 -0.13 -20.37
C PRO A 402 -19.46 -0.15 -19.84
N GLY A 403 -20.42 -0.02 -20.75
CA GLY A 403 -21.85 -0.11 -20.47
C GLY A 403 -22.56 1.23 -20.63
N ALA A 404 -23.68 1.22 -21.35
CA ALA A 404 -24.55 2.37 -21.49
C ALA A 404 -25.65 2.34 -20.41
N PRO A 405 -26.09 3.49 -19.86
CA PRO A 405 -27.21 3.53 -18.93
C PRO A 405 -28.44 2.83 -19.52
N ALA A 406 -29.07 2.00 -18.70
CA ALA A 406 -30.28 1.27 -19.04
C ALA A 406 -31.19 1.14 -17.81
N GLN A 407 -32.32 0.44 -17.95
CA GLN A 407 -33.18 0.12 -16.82
C GLN A 407 -33.78 -1.27 -16.98
N GLY A 408 -33.71 -2.04 -15.90
CA GLY A 408 -34.25 -3.38 -15.81
C GLY A 408 -33.45 -4.41 -16.61
N PHE A 409 -33.72 -5.68 -16.32
CA PHE A 409 -33.10 -6.80 -17.00
C PHE A 409 -34.05 -8.00 -17.01
N THR A 410 -34.21 -8.63 -18.16
CA THR A 410 -35.05 -9.81 -18.37
C THR A 410 -34.21 -10.98 -18.86
N ALA A 411 -34.68 -12.22 -18.73
CA ALA A 411 -33.89 -13.37 -19.13
C ALA A 411 -33.46 -13.33 -20.62
N PRO A 412 -34.29 -12.89 -21.58
CA PRO A 412 -33.86 -12.70 -22.98
C PRO A 412 -32.75 -11.67 -23.18
N ASP A 413 -32.54 -10.73 -22.25
CA ASP A 413 -31.41 -9.79 -22.30
C ASP A 413 -30.05 -10.48 -22.08
N TRP A 414 -30.01 -11.78 -21.73
CA TRP A 414 -28.77 -12.57 -21.78
C TRP A 414 -28.39 -13.02 -23.19
N THR A 415 -29.35 -13.17 -24.12
CA THR A 415 -29.08 -13.68 -25.47
C THR A 415 -28.18 -12.72 -26.24
N GLY A 416 -27.07 -13.24 -26.78
CA GLY A 416 -26.05 -12.46 -27.48
C GLY A 416 -24.63 -12.96 -27.21
N VAL A 417 -23.67 -12.26 -27.78
CA VAL A 417 -22.23 -12.56 -27.64
C VAL A 417 -21.62 -11.64 -26.59
N TRP A 418 -20.87 -12.23 -25.67
CA TRP A 418 -20.25 -11.52 -24.57
C TRP A 418 -18.76 -11.80 -24.52
N GLU A 419 -17.95 -10.75 -24.40
CA GLU A 419 -16.59 -10.92 -23.89
C GLU A 419 -16.64 -11.21 -22.40
N MET A 420 -15.83 -12.16 -21.95
CA MET A 420 -15.74 -12.56 -20.55
C MET A 420 -14.27 -12.65 -20.13
N ASN A 421 -13.94 -12.01 -19.01
CA ASN A 421 -12.67 -12.10 -18.33
C ASN A 421 -12.89 -12.67 -16.92
N HIS A 422 -12.29 -13.83 -16.63
CA HIS A 422 -12.26 -14.43 -15.30
C HIS A 422 -10.81 -14.55 -14.84
N ASP A 423 -10.44 -13.71 -13.87
CA ASP A 423 -9.09 -13.67 -13.30
C ASP A 423 -7.94 -13.41 -14.30
N GLY A 424 -8.22 -12.68 -15.39
CA GLY A 424 -7.27 -12.41 -16.48
C GLY A 424 -7.37 -13.40 -17.65
N VAL A 425 -8.11 -14.51 -17.48
CA VAL A 425 -8.39 -15.44 -18.57
C VAL A 425 -9.56 -14.92 -19.40
N ARG A 426 -9.27 -14.51 -20.64
CA ARG A 426 -10.26 -13.99 -21.58
C ARG A 426 -10.88 -15.10 -22.43
N GLY A 427 -12.16 -14.93 -22.74
CA GLY A 427 -12.90 -15.76 -23.70
C GLY A 427 -14.21 -15.10 -24.11
N ARG A 428 -15.00 -15.81 -24.89
CA ARG A 428 -16.26 -15.33 -25.47
C ARG A 428 -17.41 -16.26 -25.09
N LEU A 429 -18.45 -15.74 -24.46
CA LEU A 429 -19.66 -16.47 -24.12
C LEU A 429 -20.76 -16.10 -25.13
N ASP A 430 -21.14 -17.05 -25.98
CA ASP A 430 -22.25 -16.93 -26.93
C ASP A 430 -23.49 -17.59 -26.34
N ILE A 431 -24.49 -16.80 -25.97
CA ILE A 431 -25.77 -17.26 -25.42
C ILE A 431 -26.81 -17.20 -26.55
N VAL A 432 -27.17 -18.35 -27.09
CA VAL A 432 -28.12 -18.49 -28.21
C VAL A 432 -29.56 -18.41 -27.73
N SER A 433 -29.84 -18.93 -26.54
CA SER A 433 -31.18 -18.88 -25.94
C SER A 433 -31.09 -18.86 -24.42
N ALA A 434 -31.94 -18.04 -23.79
CA ALA A 434 -32.14 -18.03 -22.35
C ALA A 434 -33.10 -19.14 -21.88
N HIS A 435 -34.08 -19.52 -22.72
CA HIS A 435 -35.11 -20.53 -22.41
C HIS A 435 -35.55 -21.28 -23.68
N PRO A 436 -35.23 -22.59 -23.82
CA PRO A 436 -34.30 -23.35 -22.99
C PRO A 436 -32.88 -22.75 -23.07
N PHE A 437 -32.11 -22.84 -21.99
CA PHE A 437 -30.77 -22.27 -21.96
C PHE A 437 -29.82 -23.00 -22.91
N ALA A 438 -29.15 -22.26 -23.79
CA ALA A 438 -28.15 -22.77 -24.71
C ALA A 438 -27.03 -21.76 -24.88
N ALA A 439 -25.80 -22.15 -24.52
CA ALA A 439 -24.63 -21.28 -24.63
C ALA A 439 -23.34 -22.05 -24.96
N VAL A 440 -22.41 -21.37 -25.62
CA VAL A 440 -21.06 -21.85 -25.92
C VAL A 440 -20.04 -20.83 -25.41
N TYR A 441 -19.08 -21.30 -24.62
CA TYR A 441 -17.92 -20.52 -24.23
C TYR A 441 -16.72 -20.87 -25.13
N THR A 442 -16.17 -19.88 -25.82
CA THR A 442 -14.92 -20.00 -26.58
C THR A 442 -13.76 -19.47 -25.72
N THR A 443 -12.79 -20.29 -25.41
CA THR A 443 -11.55 -19.90 -24.72
C THR A 443 -10.67 -19.00 -25.61
N GLY A 444 -9.67 -18.33 -25.03
CA GLY A 444 -8.75 -17.46 -25.77
C GLY A 444 -7.93 -18.16 -26.86
N ASP A 445 -7.76 -19.48 -26.79
CA ASP A 445 -7.11 -20.32 -27.83
C ASP A 445 -8.10 -20.84 -28.89
N GLY A 446 -9.39 -20.46 -28.81
CA GLY A 446 -10.42 -20.80 -29.77
C GLY A 446 -11.19 -22.09 -29.49
N GLN A 447 -10.90 -22.81 -28.40
CA GLN A 447 -11.65 -24.02 -28.05
C GLN A 447 -13.10 -23.68 -27.67
N ALA A 448 -14.07 -24.28 -28.37
CA ALA A 448 -15.49 -24.13 -28.08
C ALA A 448 -15.98 -25.17 -27.07
N LEU A 449 -16.52 -24.70 -25.95
CA LEU A 449 -16.99 -25.50 -24.82
C LEU A 449 -18.48 -25.22 -24.59
N ARG A 450 -19.31 -26.27 -24.57
CA ARG A 450 -20.74 -26.10 -24.24
C ARG A 450 -20.89 -25.71 -22.78
N ALA A 451 -21.57 -24.60 -22.52
CA ALA A 451 -21.96 -24.18 -21.18
C ALA A 451 -23.34 -24.74 -20.83
N SER A 452 -23.54 -25.05 -19.55
CA SER A 452 -24.82 -25.52 -19.00
C SER A 452 -25.29 -24.62 -17.86
N GLY A 453 -26.57 -24.64 -17.49
CA GLY A 453 -27.13 -23.77 -16.45
C GLY A 453 -28.31 -22.94 -16.97
N GLY A 454 -28.41 -21.69 -16.53
CA GLY A 454 -29.38 -20.73 -17.06
C GLY A 454 -29.74 -19.58 -16.11
N PRO A 455 -30.55 -18.62 -16.58
CA PRO A 455 -31.00 -17.50 -15.75
C PRO A 455 -31.87 -17.98 -14.57
N HIS A 456 -31.76 -17.29 -13.44
CA HIS A 456 -32.54 -17.59 -12.25
C HIS A 456 -34.01 -17.17 -12.44
N GLY A 457 -34.96 -18.07 -12.12
CA GLY A 457 -36.37 -17.89 -12.45
C GLY A 457 -37.03 -16.63 -11.86
N SER A 458 -36.76 -16.30 -10.59
CA SER A 458 -37.29 -15.08 -9.95
C SER A 458 -36.39 -13.85 -10.06
N ARG A 459 -35.18 -14.00 -10.59
CA ARG A 459 -34.13 -12.96 -10.61
C ARG A 459 -33.38 -13.04 -11.94
N PRO A 460 -34.01 -12.59 -13.04
CA PRO A 460 -33.50 -12.82 -14.39
C PRO A 460 -32.13 -12.22 -14.69
N HIS A 461 -31.66 -11.26 -13.87
CA HIS A 461 -30.32 -10.67 -13.95
C HIS A 461 -29.22 -11.58 -13.37
N ILE A 462 -29.56 -12.69 -12.73
CA ILE A 462 -28.61 -13.69 -12.23
C ILE A 462 -28.55 -14.85 -13.22
N LEU A 463 -27.35 -15.19 -13.68
CA LEU A 463 -27.07 -16.34 -14.53
C LEU A 463 -26.07 -17.26 -13.82
N ASP A 464 -26.52 -18.46 -13.46
CA ASP A 464 -25.65 -19.51 -12.95
C ASP A 464 -25.30 -20.45 -14.13
N LEU A 465 -24.02 -20.60 -14.44
CA LEU A 465 -23.56 -21.46 -15.53
C LEU A 465 -22.33 -22.30 -15.16
N ALA A 466 -22.15 -23.44 -15.82
CA ALA A 466 -20.99 -24.31 -15.70
C ALA A 466 -20.31 -24.51 -17.06
N VAL A 467 -18.98 -24.32 -17.11
CA VAL A 467 -18.14 -24.53 -18.30
C VAL A 467 -17.11 -25.63 -18.00
N PRO A 468 -16.97 -26.65 -18.86
CA PRO A 468 -15.98 -27.72 -18.70
C PRO A 468 -14.57 -27.26 -19.11
N LEU A 469 -13.97 -26.36 -18.35
CA LEU A 469 -12.62 -25.84 -18.60
C LEU A 469 -11.54 -26.91 -18.33
N PRO A 470 -10.34 -26.79 -18.93
CA PRO A 470 -9.19 -27.59 -18.55
C PRO A 470 -8.92 -27.49 -17.04
N GLY A 471 -8.70 -28.64 -16.38
CA GLY A 471 -8.55 -28.71 -14.92
C GLY A 471 -9.87 -28.92 -14.15
N GLY A 472 -11.02 -28.97 -14.83
CA GLY A 472 -12.31 -29.34 -14.27
C GLY A 472 -13.44 -28.37 -14.62
N GLY A 473 -14.67 -28.82 -14.41
CA GLY A 473 -15.86 -27.97 -14.59
C GLY A 473 -15.82 -26.77 -13.65
N ARG A 474 -15.91 -25.56 -14.19
CA ARG A 474 -15.93 -24.31 -13.45
C ARG A 474 -17.35 -23.75 -13.42
N ARG A 475 -17.82 -23.39 -12.22
CA ARG A 475 -19.14 -22.77 -12.02
C ARG A 475 -18.99 -21.26 -11.90
N PHE A 476 -19.85 -20.53 -12.59
CA PHE A 476 -19.87 -19.08 -12.62
C PHE A 476 -21.24 -18.61 -12.13
N ARG A 477 -21.24 -17.58 -11.30
CA ARG A 477 -22.41 -16.78 -10.99
C ARG A 477 -22.21 -15.40 -11.59
N LEU A 478 -22.93 -15.12 -12.67
CA LEU A 478 -22.89 -13.86 -13.38
C LEU A 478 -24.10 -13.00 -12.99
N LEU A 479 -23.88 -11.72 -12.80
CA LEU A 479 -24.84 -10.73 -12.34
C LEU A 479 -24.83 -9.59 -13.35
N ALA A 480 -25.85 -9.55 -14.20
CA ALA A 480 -26.01 -8.45 -15.14
C ALA A 480 -26.29 -7.14 -14.38
N HIS A 481 -25.70 -6.05 -14.85
CA HIS A 481 -25.94 -4.73 -14.28
C HIS A 481 -27.28 -4.21 -14.80
N THR A 482 -28.28 -4.13 -13.94
CA THR A 482 -29.67 -3.83 -14.32
C THR A 482 -29.87 -2.38 -14.76
N TRP A 483 -28.95 -1.48 -14.40
CA TRP A 483 -28.89 -0.11 -14.91
C TRP A 483 -27.82 0.11 -15.99
N ALA A 484 -27.16 -0.95 -16.46
CA ALA A 484 -26.20 -0.89 -17.56
C ALA A 484 -26.25 -2.17 -18.40
N LYS A 485 -27.27 -2.26 -19.26
CA LYS A 485 -27.47 -3.42 -20.14
C LYS A 485 -26.22 -3.63 -21.00
N GLY A 486 -25.83 -4.90 -21.16
CA GLY A 486 -24.62 -5.25 -21.89
C GLY A 486 -23.36 -5.31 -21.02
N VAL A 487 -23.46 -5.23 -19.69
CA VAL A 487 -22.36 -5.52 -18.77
C VAL A 487 -22.82 -6.51 -17.71
N PHE A 488 -21.92 -7.40 -17.31
CA PHE A 488 -22.09 -8.24 -16.13
C PHE A 488 -20.81 -8.32 -15.33
N SER A 489 -20.96 -8.66 -14.06
CA SER A 489 -19.86 -9.08 -13.20
C SER A 489 -20.32 -10.18 -12.25
N GLY A 490 -19.41 -10.71 -11.45
CA GLY A 490 -19.73 -11.78 -10.53
C GLY A 490 -18.48 -12.54 -10.12
N HIS A 491 -18.65 -13.83 -9.88
CA HIS A 491 -17.55 -14.66 -9.39
C HIS A 491 -17.62 -16.09 -9.91
N THR A 492 -16.50 -16.76 -9.74
CA THR A 492 -16.31 -18.20 -9.92
C THR A 492 -15.40 -18.71 -8.81
N SER A 493 -15.31 -20.03 -8.62
CA SER A 493 -14.37 -20.61 -7.68
C SER A 493 -13.44 -21.61 -8.39
N ALA A 494 -12.15 -21.53 -8.10
CA ALA A 494 -11.12 -22.43 -8.62
C ALA A 494 -10.09 -22.74 -7.52
N GLY A 495 -9.80 -24.02 -7.28
CA GLY A 495 -8.82 -24.42 -6.25
C GLY A 495 -9.19 -24.00 -4.83
N GLY A 496 -10.48 -23.82 -4.52
CA GLY A 496 -10.94 -23.32 -3.22
C GLY A 496 -10.86 -21.80 -3.06
N LEU A 497 -10.45 -21.08 -4.10
CA LEU A 497 -10.41 -19.62 -4.13
C LEU A 497 -11.57 -19.09 -4.96
N ASP A 498 -12.27 -18.08 -4.45
CA ASP A 498 -13.15 -17.22 -5.25
C ASP A 498 -12.33 -16.27 -6.12
N LEU A 499 -12.81 -16.08 -7.35
CA LEU A 499 -12.19 -15.24 -8.37
C LEU A 499 -13.26 -14.36 -9.00
N GLY A 500 -12.89 -13.13 -9.32
CA GLY A 500 -13.78 -12.19 -9.96
C GLY A 500 -13.98 -12.52 -11.44
N VAL A 501 -15.18 -12.24 -11.93
CA VAL A 501 -15.55 -12.43 -13.34
C VAL A 501 -16.27 -11.17 -13.80
N ARG A 502 -15.93 -10.67 -14.99
CA ARG A 502 -16.68 -9.59 -15.63
C ARG A 502 -16.78 -9.81 -17.13
N GLY A 503 -17.74 -9.13 -17.75
CA GLY A 503 -17.90 -9.19 -19.18
C GLY A 503 -18.78 -8.07 -19.72
N HIS A 504 -18.70 -7.89 -21.03
CA HIS A 504 -19.54 -6.95 -21.75
C HIS A 504 -19.97 -7.53 -23.09
N ARG A 505 -21.11 -7.05 -23.58
CA ARG A 505 -21.71 -7.49 -24.84
C ARG A 505 -20.95 -6.88 -26.03
N LEU A 506 -20.74 -7.69 -27.08
CA LEU A 506 -20.13 -7.31 -28.36
C LEU A 506 -21.13 -6.73 -29.36
#